data_AF-A0A9W8XNS1-F1
#
_entry.id   AF-A0A9W8XNS1-F1
#
_cell.length_a   1.000
_cell.length_b   1.000
_cell.length_c   1.000
_cell.angle_alpha   90.00
_cell.angle_beta   90.00
_cell.angle_gamma   90.00
#
_symmetry.space_group_name_H-M   'P 1'
#
loop_
_entity.id
_entity.type
_entity.pdbx_description
1 polymer ?
#
loop_
_entity_poly.entity_id
_entity_poly.type
_entity_poly.pdbx_seq_one_letter_code
_entity_poly.pdbx_strand_id
1 'polypeptide(L)'
;MDLSSPLANVDVSKLSDRDKQELQQFVVNESQKARIQSSIHSLTDTCFKKCIPAGGVKNGKLDKYEEPCVRQCVDRFLDANLVVLRELERLRG
;
A
#
# COMPACT_ATOMS: atom_id res chain seq x y z
N MET A 1 1.82 -17.09 -8.55
CA MET A 1 1.87 -16.23 -7.34
C MET A 1 3.26 -16.40 -6.77
N ASP A 2 4.20 -15.60 -7.23
CA ASP A 2 5.60 -15.69 -6.81
C ASP A 2 5.73 -15.15 -5.39
N LEU A 3 6.04 -16.07 -4.47
CA LEU A 3 6.44 -15.77 -3.11
C LEU A 3 7.93 -15.40 -3.15
N SER A 4 8.25 -14.23 -3.71
CA SER A 4 9.57 -13.61 -3.54
C SER A 4 9.69 -13.20 -2.06
N SER A 5 10.09 -14.15 -1.21
CA SER A 5 9.98 -14.01 0.25
C SER A 5 11.26 -14.47 0.96
N PRO A 6 11.67 -13.78 2.04
CA PRO A 6 12.83 -14.09 2.89
C PRO A 6 12.79 -15.48 3.59
N LEU A 7 11.84 -16.35 3.22
CA LEU A 7 11.68 -17.72 3.71
C LEU A 7 12.38 -18.77 2.84
N ALA A 8 13.11 -18.38 1.79
CA ALA A 8 13.79 -19.31 0.89
C ALA A 8 14.76 -20.30 1.60
N ASN A 9 15.11 -20.04 2.86
CA ASN A 9 15.99 -20.87 3.67
C ASN A 9 15.32 -21.54 4.89
N VAL A 10 14.00 -21.46 5.04
CA VAL A 10 13.26 -22.06 6.17
C VAL A 10 12.54 -23.32 5.69
N ASP A 11 13.00 -24.49 6.15
CA ASP A 11 12.34 -25.77 5.91
C ASP A 11 11.08 -25.92 6.80
N VAL A 12 9.96 -25.40 6.31
CA VAL A 12 8.64 -25.37 7.00
C VAL A 12 8.14 -26.79 7.35
N SER A 13 8.63 -27.82 6.67
CA SER A 13 8.20 -29.21 6.91
C SER A 13 8.68 -29.78 8.26
N LYS A 14 9.75 -29.22 8.83
CA LYS A 14 10.34 -29.64 10.11
C LYS A 14 9.79 -28.91 11.34
N LEU A 15 8.87 -27.95 11.13
CA LEU A 15 8.26 -27.18 12.21
C LEU A 15 7.16 -27.99 12.92
N SER A 16 7.01 -27.77 14.23
CA SER A 16 5.85 -28.29 14.96
C SER A 16 4.56 -27.63 14.45
N ASP A 17 3.41 -28.28 14.65
CA ASP A 17 2.13 -27.70 14.20
C ASP A 17 1.82 -26.35 14.87
N ARG A 18 2.28 -26.16 16.10
CA ARG A 18 2.23 -24.87 16.80
C ARG A 18 3.08 -23.81 16.08
N ASP A 19 4.32 -24.13 15.76
CA ASP A 19 5.23 -23.17 15.10
C ASP A 19 4.75 -22.84 13.68
N LYS A 20 4.13 -23.80 12.97
CA LYS A 20 3.47 -23.54 11.67
C LYS A 20 2.32 -22.55 11.82
N GLN A 21 1.50 -22.68 12.86
CA GLN A 21 0.39 -21.77 13.11
C GLN A 21 0.89 -20.35 13.45
N GLU A 22 1.92 -20.25 14.31
CA GLU A 22 2.54 -18.96 14.65
C GLU A 22 3.19 -18.30 13.42
N LEU A 23 3.91 -19.08 12.61
CA LEU A 23 4.52 -18.60 11.37
C LEU A 23 3.47 -18.14 10.36
N GLN A 24 2.36 -18.88 10.21
CA GLN A 24 1.27 -18.48 9.35
C GLN A 24 0.68 -17.13 9.78
N GLN A 25 0.44 -16.95 11.09
CA GLN A 25 -0.05 -15.68 11.63
C GLN A 25 0.96 -14.55 11.40
N PHE A 26 2.25 -14.81 11.60
CA PHE A 26 3.32 -13.84 11.34
C PHE A 26 3.34 -13.42 9.86
N VAL A 27 3.31 -14.38 8.93
CA VAL A 27 3.31 -14.11 7.48
C VAL A 27 2.08 -13.29 7.08
N VAL A 28 0.90 -13.60 7.62
CA VAL A 28 -0.31 -12.80 7.36
C VAL A 28 -0.13 -11.36 7.85
N ASN A 29 0.40 -11.17 9.05
CA ASN A 29 0.62 -9.83 9.62
C ASN A 29 1.65 -9.03 8.80
N GLU A 30 2.79 -9.62 8.46
CA GLU A 30 3.83 -8.97 7.66
C GLU A 30 3.36 -8.70 6.22
N SER A 31 2.60 -9.62 5.63
CA SER A 31 1.99 -9.38 4.32
C SER A 31 1.02 -8.21 4.36
N GLN A 32 0.22 -8.05 5.42
CA GLN A 32 -0.68 -6.90 5.55
C GLN A 32 0.10 -5.60 5.67
N LYS A 33 1.16 -5.57 6.50
CA LYS A 33 2.05 -4.40 6.62
C LYS A 33 2.69 -4.04 5.29
N ALA A 34 3.22 -5.01 4.56
CA ALA A 34 3.84 -4.80 3.25
C ALA A 34 2.86 -4.19 2.24
N ARG A 35 1.60 -4.67 2.22
CA ARG A 35 0.54 -4.08 1.38
C ARG A 35 0.27 -2.63 1.74
N ILE A 36 0.17 -2.30 3.03
CA ILE A 36 -0.03 -0.92 3.49
C ILE A 36 1.15 -0.04 3.06
N GLN A 37 2.39 -0.50 3.23
CA GLN A 37 3.59 0.24 2.83
C GLN A 37 3.65 0.49 1.32
N SER A 38 3.24 -0.49 0.52
CA SER A 38 3.14 -0.33 -0.95
C SER A 38 2.07 0.70 -1.32
N SER A 39 0.92 0.69 -0.64
CA SER A 39 -0.13 1.70 -0.86
C SER A 39 0.34 3.09 -0.47
N ILE A 40 1.05 3.24 0.65
CA ILE A 40 1.64 4.53 1.08
C ILE A 40 2.61 5.05 0.01
N HIS A 41 3.49 4.20 -0.52
CA HIS A 41 4.42 4.60 -1.58
C HIS A 41 3.68 5.07 -2.84
N SER A 42 2.67 4.31 -3.30
CA SER A 42 1.89 4.68 -4.49
C SER A 42 1.13 5.99 -4.32
N LEU A 43 0.49 6.18 -3.16
CA LEU A 43 -0.23 7.41 -2.82
C LEU A 43 0.74 8.59 -2.74
N THR A 44 1.90 8.41 -2.10
CA THR A 44 2.92 9.44 -1.98
C THR A 44 3.43 9.86 -3.36
N ASP A 45 3.81 8.92 -4.21
CA ASP A 45 4.29 9.22 -5.57
C ASP A 45 3.22 9.94 -6.41
N THR A 46 1.99 9.44 -6.38
CA THR A 46 0.87 10.02 -7.13
C THR A 46 0.56 11.43 -6.64
N CYS A 47 0.34 11.61 -5.33
CA CYS A 47 -0.07 12.88 -4.78
C CYS A 47 1.05 13.91 -4.77
N PHE A 48 2.31 13.50 -4.63
CA PHE A 48 3.43 14.39 -4.79
C PHE A 48 3.45 14.98 -6.22
N LYS A 49 3.35 14.15 -7.26
CA LYS A 49 3.30 14.61 -8.66
C LYS A 49 2.10 15.51 -8.97
N LYS A 50 0.97 15.31 -8.28
CA LYS A 50 -0.27 16.09 -8.50
C LYS A 50 -0.29 17.42 -7.76
N CYS A 51 0.29 17.45 -6.56
CA CYS A 51 0.17 18.60 -5.66
C CYS A 51 1.43 19.45 -5.56
N ILE A 52 2.61 18.88 -5.86
CA ILE A 52 3.89 19.58 -5.76
C ILE A 52 4.38 19.88 -7.18
N PRO A 53 4.41 21.14 -7.61
CA PRO A 53 4.90 21.51 -8.95
C PRO A 53 6.36 21.12 -9.17
N ALA A 54 6.75 20.88 -10.42
CA ALA A 54 8.15 20.62 -10.77
C ALA A 54 9.03 21.83 -10.36
N GLY A 55 10.11 21.58 -9.62
CA GLY A 55 10.94 22.65 -9.02
C GLY A 55 10.24 23.43 -7.89
N GLY A 56 9.06 22.97 -7.45
CA GLY A 56 8.20 23.64 -6.48
C GLY A 56 8.54 23.35 -5.02
N VAL A 57 9.49 22.46 -4.73
CA VAL A 57 9.96 22.22 -3.36
C VAL A 57 10.77 23.43 -2.89
N LYS A 58 10.07 24.39 -2.26
CA LYS A 58 10.65 25.66 -1.79
C LYS A 58 11.17 25.56 -0.35
N ASN A 59 10.60 24.68 0.44
CA ASN A 59 10.89 24.47 1.87
C ASN A 59 10.62 23.01 2.24
N GLY A 60 11.07 22.58 3.44
CA GLY A 60 10.86 21.21 3.92
C GLY A 60 9.47 20.92 4.47
N LYS A 61 8.54 21.89 4.43
CA LYS A 61 7.18 21.76 4.98
C LYS A 61 6.18 22.07 3.87
N LEU A 62 5.11 21.30 3.78
CA LEU A 62 4.01 21.60 2.86
C LEU A 62 3.46 23.00 3.13
N ASP A 63 3.30 23.79 2.06
CA ASP A 63 2.71 25.11 2.16
C ASP A 63 1.17 25.05 2.29
N LYS A 64 0.56 26.22 2.44
CA LYS A 64 -0.90 26.36 2.63
C LYS A 64 -1.76 25.88 1.45
N TYR A 65 -1.17 25.64 0.29
CA TYR A 65 -1.82 25.08 -0.89
C TYR A 65 -1.48 23.59 -1.06
N GLU A 66 -0.24 23.20 -0.75
CA GLU A 66 0.24 21.82 -0.86
C GLU A 66 -0.42 20.88 0.15
N GLU A 67 -0.50 21.26 1.44
CA GLU A 67 -1.10 20.40 2.47
C GLU A 67 -2.57 20.04 2.18
N PRO A 68 -3.49 21.00 1.92
CA PRO A 68 -4.86 20.66 1.59
C PRO A 68 -4.98 19.91 0.27
N CYS A 69 -4.08 20.15 -0.70
CA CYS A 69 -4.06 19.37 -1.94
C CYS A 69 -3.71 17.90 -1.68
N VAL A 70 -2.64 17.62 -0.94
CA VAL A 70 -2.21 16.24 -0.66
C VAL A 70 -3.30 15.48 0.11
N ARG A 71 -3.94 16.12 1.09
CA ARG A 71 -5.09 15.53 1.82
C ARG A 71 -6.22 15.14 0.86
N GLN A 72 -6.68 16.09 0.03
CA GLN A 72 -7.74 15.84 -0.94
C GLN A 72 -7.34 14.82 -2.00
N CYS A 73 -6.08 14.80 -2.41
CA CYS A 73 -5.58 13.83 -3.39
C CYS A 73 -5.73 12.39 -2.89
N VAL A 74 -5.36 12.13 -1.63
CA VAL A 74 -5.51 10.80 -1.03
C VAL A 74 -6.98 10.40 -0.95
N ASP A 75 -7.85 11.29 -0.44
CA ASP A 75 -9.30 11.04 -0.36
C ASP A 75 -9.90 10.70 -1.73
N ARG A 76 -9.59 11.52 -2.75
CA ARG A 76 -10.06 11.31 -4.12
C ARG A 76 -9.49 10.06 -4.77
N PHE A 77 -8.25 9.70 -4.46
CA PHE A 77 -7.68 8.44 -4.94
C PHE A 77 -8.46 7.25 -4.40
N LEU A 78 -8.76 7.23 -3.10
CA LEU A 78 -9.54 6.15 -2.49
C LEU A 78 -10.96 6.09 -3.07
N ASP A 79 -11.63 7.23 -3.23
CA ASP A 79 -12.96 7.29 -3.85
C ASP A 79 -12.95 6.75 -5.28
N ALA A 80 -11.94 7.13 -6.09
CA ALA A 80 -11.79 6.65 -7.45
C ALA A 80 -11.57 5.12 -7.49
N ASN A 81 -10.75 4.58 -6.59
CA ASN A 81 -10.56 3.14 -6.48
C ASN A 81 -11.87 2.42 -6.14
N LEU A 82 -12.68 2.95 -5.22
CA LEU A 82 -13.99 2.38 -4.89
C LEU A 82 -14.98 2.43 -6.07
N VAL A 83 -14.91 3.45 -6.91
CA VAL A 83 -15.70 3.49 -8.16
C VAL A 83 -15.26 2.39 -9.11
N VAL A 84 -13.94 2.24 -9.34
CA VAL A 84 -13.39 1.20 -10.21
C VAL A 84 -13.75 -0.20 -9.70
N LEU A 85 -13.60 -0.46 -8.40
CA LEU A 85 -13.93 -1.75 -7.80
C LEU A 85 -15.41 -2.10 -7.99
N ARG A 86 -16.32 -1.16 -7.73
CA ARG A 86 -17.76 -1.37 -7.95
C ARG A 86 -18.09 -1.68 -9.40
N GLU A 87 -17.42 -1.03 -10.35
CA GLU A 87 -17.62 -1.31 -11.77
C GLU A 87 -17.07 -2.69 -12.17
N LEU A 88 -15.91 -3.08 -11.64
CA LEU A 88 -15.37 -4.42 -11.85
C LEU A 88 -16.28 -5.51 -11.26
N GLU A 89 -16.88 -5.27 -10.09
CA GLU A 89 -17.87 -6.17 -9.50
C GLU A 89 -19.12 -6.30 -10.38
N ARG A 90 -19.61 -5.18 -10.92
CA ARG A 90 -20.74 -5.15 -11.86
C ARG A 90 -20.46 -5.95 -13.13
N LEU A 91 -19.23 -5.93 -13.64
CA LEU A 91 -18.81 -6.67 -14.85
C LEU A 91 -18.59 -8.18 -14.60
N ARG A 92 -18.49 -8.62 -13.34
CA ARG A 92 -18.31 -10.03 -12.98
C ARG A 92 -19.64 -10.79 -12.83
N GLY A 93 -20.77 -10.08 -12.82
CA GLY A 93 -22.12 -10.64 -12.93
C GLY A 93 -22.67 -10.50 -14.34
#